data_AF-A0A2S5RHT9-F1
#
_entry.id   AF-A0A2S5RHT9-F1
#
_cell.length_a   1.000
_cell.length_b   1.000
_cell.length_c   1.000
_cell.angle_alpha   90.00
_cell.angle_beta   90.00
_cell.angle_gamma   90.00
#
_symmetry.space_group_name_H-M   'P 1'
#
loop_
_entity.id
_entity.type
_entity.pdbx_description
1 polymer ?
#
loop_
_entity_poly.entity_id
_entity_poly.type
_entity_poly.pdbx_seq_one_letter_code
_entity_poly.pdbx_strand_id
1 'polypeptide(L)'
;MSSLKEPSFIPEVMRYFLPSGTQIDHWTMEDMWTEMMLQTVVDSDLGPTYMNWLMRSLHLLHPGARWAASSFIFNMIYDTFYRIKPNEFPDLPVVDALPLGKRDFVLSILDEMIEGYKKFFEEKKKKILNNDPLQSTLRSVESYKEDIACTEYVRGQLLLLPQEVISIGYR
;
A
#
# COMPACT_ATOMS: atom_id res chain seq x y z
N MET A 1 -1.50 -0.61 -24.04
CA MET A 1 -0.54 -0.61 -22.92
C MET A 1 0.38 0.62 -22.87
N SER A 2 0.35 1.55 -23.83
CA SER A 2 1.09 2.82 -23.73
C SER A 2 0.48 3.82 -22.73
N SER A 3 -0.83 3.76 -22.47
CA SER A 3 -1.55 4.66 -21.56
C SER A 3 -1.23 4.45 -20.07
N LEU A 4 -0.81 3.24 -19.67
CA LEU A 4 -0.34 2.98 -18.29
C LEU A 4 0.99 3.67 -17.98
N LYS A 5 1.68 4.21 -19.00
CA LYS A 5 2.91 4.99 -18.83
C LYS A 5 2.66 6.45 -18.42
N GLU A 6 1.41 6.90 -18.47
CA GLU A 6 1.03 8.27 -18.10
C GLU A 6 0.40 8.28 -16.70
N PRO A 7 1.06 8.83 -15.68
CA PRO A 7 0.57 8.77 -14.30
C PRO A 7 -0.79 9.45 -14.06
N SER A 8 -1.15 10.42 -14.91
CA SER A 8 -2.45 11.13 -14.90
C SER A 8 -3.65 10.21 -15.18
N PHE A 9 -3.43 9.05 -15.80
CA PHE A 9 -4.46 8.07 -16.13
C PHE A 9 -4.98 7.30 -14.90
N ILE A 10 -4.21 7.26 -13.80
CA ILE A 10 -4.56 6.52 -12.57
C ILE A 10 -5.94 6.92 -12.00
N PRO A 11 -6.22 8.21 -11.74
CA PRO A 11 -7.55 8.62 -11.30
C PRO A 11 -8.67 8.19 -12.25
N GLU A 12 -8.43 8.21 -13.56
CA GLU A 12 -9.43 7.87 -14.57
C GLU A 12 -9.83 6.39 -14.53
N VAL A 13 -8.90 5.51 -14.14
CA VAL A 13 -9.16 4.07 -14.06
C VAL A 13 -9.64 3.59 -12.71
N MET A 14 -9.30 4.29 -11.61
CA MET A 14 -9.74 3.89 -10.26
C MET A 14 -11.26 3.83 -10.11
N ARG A 15 -12.02 4.58 -10.93
CA ARG A 15 -13.49 4.51 -10.98
C ARG A 15 -14.05 3.16 -11.45
N TYR A 16 -13.23 2.34 -12.11
CA TYR A 16 -13.63 1.02 -12.59
C TYR A 16 -13.34 -0.11 -11.60
N PHE A 17 -12.75 0.22 -10.44
CA PHE A 17 -12.61 -0.72 -9.34
C PHE A 17 -13.99 -0.88 -8.70
N LEU A 18 -14.67 -1.97 -9.03
CA LEU A 18 -16.02 -2.23 -8.55
C LEU A 18 -16.02 -2.51 -7.04
N PRO A 19 -17.16 -2.29 -6.35
CA PRO A 19 -17.29 -2.63 -4.95
C PRO A 19 -17.16 -4.13 -4.70
N SER A 20 -16.37 -4.52 -3.70
CA SER A 20 -16.21 -5.90 -3.28
C SER A 20 -17.56 -6.53 -2.97
N GLY A 21 -18.00 -7.47 -3.80
CA GLY A 21 -18.91 -8.55 -3.43
C GLY A 21 -20.41 -8.23 -3.30
N THR A 22 -20.95 -7.13 -3.83
CA THR A 22 -22.42 -6.90 -3.80
C THR A 22 -23.09 -6.75 -5.16
N GLN A 23 -22.34 -6.53 -6.23
CA GLN A 23 -22.85 -6.61 -7.59
C GLN A 23 -21.86 -7.41 -8.41
N ILE A 24 -22.26 -8.63 -8.79
CA ILE A 24 -21.62 -9.36 -9.88
C ILE A 24 -22.04 -8.60 -11.13
N ASP A 25 -21.35 -7.51 -11.46
CA ASP A 25 -21.47 -6.94 -12.79
C ASP A 25 -20.69 -7.83 -13.74
N HIS A 26 -21.18 -8.00 -14.97
CA HIS A 26 -20.72 -9.00 -15.94
C HIS A 26 -19.31 -8.74 -16.51
N TRP A 27 -18.56 -7.85 -15.87
CA TRP A 27 -17.23 -7.43 -16.25
C TRP A 27 -16.26 -7.79 -15.13
N THR A 28 -15.65 -8.95 -15.23
CA THR A 28 -14.43 -9.35 -14.50
C THR A 28 -13.20 -8.49 -14.89
N MET A 29 -13.43 -7.25 -15.36
CA MET A 29 -12.40 -6.28 -15.69
C MET A 29 -11.76 -5.68 -14.42
N GLU A 30 -12.38 -5.88 -13.24
CA GLU A 30 -11.78 -5.58 -11.94
C GLU A 30 -10.39 -6.22 -11.86
N ASP A 31 -10.27 -7.52 -12.15
CA ASP A 31 -9.00 -8.22 -12.09
C ASP A 31 -8.02 -7.73 -13.17
N MET A 32 -8.48 -7.50 -14.40
CA MET A 32 -7.59 -7.08 -15.50
C MET A 32 -6.92 -5.72 -15.23
N TRP A 33 -7.67 -4.73 -14.76
CA TRP A 33 -7.10 -3.40 -14.50
C TRP A 33 -6.43 -3.31 -13.15
N THR A 34 -7.00 -3.94 -12.11
CA THR A 34 -6.41 -3.94 -10.78
C THR A 34 -5.08 -4.67 -10.78
N GLU A 35 -5.01 -5.86 -11.39
CA GLU A 35 -3.76 -6.60 -11.50
C GLU A 35 -2.72 -5.84 -12.33
N MET A 36 -3.10 -5.29 -13.50
CA MET A 36 -2.15 -4.52 -14.32
C MET A 36 -1.66 -3.26 -13.60
N MET A 37 -2.52 -2.58 -12.84
CA MET A 37 -2.09 -1.45 -12.02
C MET A 37 -1.20 -1.90 -10.88
N LEU A 38 -1.57 -2.93 -10.13
CA LEU A 38 -0.74 -3.48 -9.05
C LEU A 38 0.62 -3.91 -9.59
N GLN A 39 0.67 -4.58 -10.75
CA GLN A 39 1.90 -4.92 -11.44
C GLN A 39 2.70 -3.69 -11.87
N THR A 40 2.06 -2.61 -12.32
CA THR A 40 2.75 -1.35 -12.69
C THR A 40 3.33 -0.63 -11.48
N VAL A 41 2.66 -0.71 -10.32
CA VAL A 41 3.15 -0.13 -9.07
C VAL A 41 4.31 -0.95 -8.51
N VAL A 42 4.21 -2.28 -8.59
CA VAL A 42 5.27 -3.22 -8.20
C VAL A 42 6.42 -3.24 -9.24
N ASP A 43 6.16 -2.77 -10.47
CA ASP A 43 7.20 -2.64 -11.48
C ASP A 43 8.20 -1.61 -10.99
N SER A 44 9.39 -2.13 -10.74
CA SER A 44 10.30 -1.52 -9.83
C SER A 44 10.77 -0.15 -10.35
N ASP A 45 10.92 -0.04 -11.66
CA ASP A 45 11.42 1.16 -12.33
C ASP A 45 10.35 2.26 -12.45
N LEU A 46 9.10 1.91 -12.14
CA LEU A 46 7.93 2.73 -12.37
C LEU A 46 7.19 3.07 -11.08
N GLY A 47 7.26 2.21 -10.05
CA GLY A 47 6.60 2.39 -8.75
C GLY A 47 6.67 3.81 -8.19
N PRO A 48 7.87 4.39 -7.96
CA PRO A 48 8.04 5.76 -7.47
C PRO A 48 7.35 6.83 -8.35
N THR A 49 7.33 6.63 -9.66
CA THR A 49 6.70 7.56 -10.62
C THR A 49 5.18 7.66 -10.40
N TYR A 50 4.54 6.57 -9.98
CA TYR A 50 3.09 6.50 -9.79
C TYR A 50 2.65 6.74 -8.34
N MET A 51 3.56 6.67 -7.34
CA MET A 51 3.21 6.79 -5.92
C MET A 51 2.41 8.06 -5.60
N ASN A 52 2.82 9.21 -6.15
CA ASN A 52 2.12 10.48 -5.93
C ASN A 52 0.68 10.45 -6.45
N TRP A 53 0.46 9.86 -7.62
CA TRP A 53 -0.86 9.77 -8.24
C TRP A 53 -1.75 8.77 -7.52
N LEU A 54 -1.21 7.62 -7.15
CA LEU A 54 -1.92 6.64 -6.32
C LEU A 54 -2.34 7.29 -5.00
N MET A 55 -1.40 7.90 -4.27
CA MET A 55 -1.67 8.47 -2.96
C MET A 55 -2.79 9.52 -3.01
N ARG A 56 -2.81 10.38 -4.04
CA ARG A 56 -3.92 11.32 -4.29
C ARG A 56 -5.25 10.61 -4.49
N SER A 57 -5.24 9.52 -5.24
CA SER A 57 -6.46 8.86 -5.72
C SER A 57 -6.97 7.73 -4.84
N LEU A 58 -6.20 7.27 -3.84
CA LEU A 58 -6.54 6.14 -2.96
C LEU A 58 -7.97 6.22 -2.38
N HIS A 59 -8.42 7.42 -2.01
CA HIS A 59 -9.75 7.63 -1.44
C HIS A 59 -10.91 7.30 -2.39
N LEU A 60 -10.67 7.27 -3.71
CA LEU A 60 -11.66 6.92 -4.73
C LEU A 60 -12.05 5.44 -4.67
N LEU A 61 -11.21 4.61 -4.07
CA LEU A 61 -11.45 3.18 -3.88
C LEU A 61 -12.35 2.89 -2.67
N HIS A 62 -12.76 3.92 -1.91
CA HIS A 62 -13.68 3.76 -0.79
C HIS A 62 -15.15 3.96 -1.21
N PRO A 63 -16.10 3.17 -0.66
CA PRO A 63 -15.91 2.01 0.21
C PRO A 63 -15.62 0.70 -0.52
N GLY A 64 -15.79 0.69 -1.85
CA GLY A 64 -15.93 -0.54 -2.63
C GLY A 64 -14.66 -1.39 -2.78
N ALA A 65 -13.54 -0.79 -3.16
CA ALA A 65 -12.29 -1.48 -3.45
C ALA A 65 -11.23 -1.20 -2.40
N ARG A 66 -11.64 -1.17 -1.12
CA ARG A 66 -10.73 -0.89 0.00
C ARG A 66 -9.55 -1.86 0.06
N TRP A 67 -9.78 -3.12 -0.29
CA TRP A 67 -8.73 -4.14 -0.38
C TRP A 67 -7.62 -3.74 -1.36
N ALA A 68 -7.97 -3.13 -2.50
CA ALA A 68 -7.00 -2.67 -3.49
C ALA A 68 -6.21 -1.45 -2.98
N ALA A 69 -6.87 -0.55 -2.23
CA ALA A 69 -6.19 0.57 -1.58
C ALA A 69 -5.12 0.07 -0.58
N SER A 70 -5.44 -0.98 0.19
CA SER A 70 -4.47 -1.64 1.07
C SER A 70 -3.31 -2.27 0.30
N SER A 71 -3.60 -2.96 -0.82
CA SER A 71 -2.56 -3.53 -1.68
C SER A 71 -1.63 -2.47 -2.28
N PHE A 72 -2.16 -1.33 -2.71
CA PHE A 72 -1.33 -0.23 -3.21
C PHE A 72 -0.43 0.36 -2.13
N ILE A 73 -0.95 0.63 -0.92
CA ILE A 73 -0.14 1.11 0.20
C ILE A 73 0.95 0.10 0.56
N PHE A 74 0.61 -1.19 0.62
CA PHE A 74 1.58 -2.26 0.85
C PHE A 74 2.72 -2.24 -0.17
N ASN A 75 2.40 -2.18 -1.46
CA ASN A 75 3.42 -2.17 -2.52
C ASN A 75 4.29 -0.91 -2.45
N MET A 76 3.71 0.27 -2.18
CA MET A 76 4.50 1.50 -2.03
C MET A 76 5.46 1.45 -0.85
N ILE A 77 5.03 0.86 0.28
CA ILE A 77 5.89 0.61 1.45
C ILE A 77 7.00 -0.37 1.07
N TYR A 78 6.63 -1.52 0.49
CA TYR A 78 7.58 -2.55 0.10
C TYR A 78 8.65 -2.00 -0.84
N ASP A 79 8.26 -1.30 -1.91
CA ASP A 79 9.21 -0.71 -2.86
C ASP A 79 10.13 0.33 -2.23
N THR A 80 9.62 1.12 -1.28
CA THR A 80 10.42 2.10 -0.56
C THR A 80 11.48 1.41 0.29
N PHE A 81 11.08 0.46 1.15
CA PHE A 81 11.99 -0.08 2.17
C PHE A 81 12.85 -1.24 1.65
N TYR A 82 12.36 -2.04 0.69
CA TYR A 82 13.10 -3.18 0.15
C TYR A 82 14.34 -2.76 -0.66
N ARG A 83 14.39 -1.52 -1.12
CA ARG A 83 15.48 -1.00 -1.96
C ARG A 83 16.46 -0.10 -1.22
N ILE A 84 16.28 0.09 0.09
CA ILE A 84 17.21 0.88 0.89
C ILE A 84 18.57 0.18 0.90
N LYS A 85 19.59 0.89 0.40
CA LYS A 85 20.97 0.43 0.47
C LYS A 85 21.62 0.96 1.75
N PRO A 86 22.40 0.16 2.50
CA PRO A 86 22.99 0.57 3.77
C PRO A 86 23.93 1.79 3.72
N ASN A 87 24.44 2.14 2.53
CA ASN A 87 25.46 3.17 2.34
C ASN A 87 24.94 4.42 1.62
N GLU A 88 23.64 4.49 1.33
CA GLU A 88 23.00 5.62 0.65
C GLU A 88 21.97 6.23 1.61
N PHE A 89 21.81 7.55 1.60
CA PHE A 89 20.70 8.17 2.32
C PHE A 89 19.40 7.63 1.72
N PRO A 90 18.47 7.09 2.52
CA PRO A 90 17.31 6.41 1.98
C PRO A 90 16.40 7.42 1.29
N ASP A 91 16.08 7.16 0.03
CA ASP A 91 14.92 7.77 -0.61
C ASP A 91 13.67 7.12 -0.04
N LEU A 92 12.70 7.93 0.38
CA LEU A 92 11.47 7.48 1.04
C LEU A 92 10.24 7.94 0.24
N PRO A 93 10.07 7.49 -1.01
CA PRO A 93 9.05 8.04 -1.91
C PRO A 93 7.62 7.86 -1.39
N VAL A 94 7.34 6.79 -0.62
CA VAL A 94 6.03 6.65 0.04
C VAL A 94 5.78 7.75 1.07
N VAL A 95 6.82 8.17 1.80
CA VAL A 95 6.75 9.24 2.82
C VAL A 95 6.55 10.59 2.15
N ASP A 96 7.28 10.86 1.07
CA ASP A 96 7.15 12.10 0.30
C ASP A 96 5.77 12.24 -0.35
N ALA A 97 5.12 11.12 -0.69
CA ALA A 97 3.77 11.10 -1.23
C ALA A 97 2.68 11.36 -0.18
N LEU A 98 2.92 11.04 1.11
CA LEU A 98 1.90 11.10 2.18
C LEU A 98 1.06 12.40 2.24
N PRO A 99 1.63 13.61 2.09
CA PRO A 99 0.85 14.85 2.13
C PRO A 99 -0.24 14.93 1.06
N LEU A 100 -0.13 14.15 -0.02
CA LEU A 100 -1.07 14.13 -1.12
C LEU A 100 -2.30 13.26 -0.83
N GLY A 101 -2.23 12.39 0.17
CA GLY A 101 -3.30 11.46 0.52
C GLY A 101 -4.36 12.08 1.43
N LYS A 102 -5.58 11.55 1.36
CA LYS A 102 -6.63 11.87 2.34
C LYS A 102 -6.24 11.26 3.69
N ARG A 103 -5.69 12.08 4.60
CA ARG A 103 -5.09 11.66 5.88
C ARG A 103 -5.87 10.56 6.61
N ASP A 104 -7.13 10.81 6.93
CA ASP A 104 -7.96 9.86 7.70
C ASP A 104 -8.13 8.52 6.97
N PHE A 105 -8.24 8.57 5.64
CA PHE A 105 -8.35 7.38 4.82
C PHE A 105 -7.04 6.57 4.84
N VAL A 106 -5.91 7.23 4.58
CA VAL A 106 -4.59 6.57 4.58
C VAL A 106 -4.25 6.03 5.98
N LEU A 107 -4.52 6.80 7.04
CA LEU A 107 -4.36 6.34 8.43
C LEU A 107 -5.19 5.09 8.70
N SER A 108 -6.46 5.07 8.29
CA SER A 108 -7.33 3.91 8.51
C SER A 108 -6.81 2.64 7.82
N ILE A 109 -6.21 2.76 6.62
CA ILE A 109 -5.60 1.63 5.92
C ILE A 109 -4.35 1.15 6.68
N LEU A 110 -3.49 2.07 7.08
CA LEU A 110 -2.26 1.74 7.82
C LEU A 110 -2.57 1.06 9.16
N ASP A 111 -3.58 1.54 9.89
CA ASP A 111 -4.04 0.94 11.14
C ASP A 111 -4.56 -0.50 10.92
N GLU A 112 -5.39 -0.72 9.89
CA GLU A 112 -5.88 -2.05 9.52
C GLU A 112 -4.74 -3.00 9.11
N MET A 113 -3.77 -2.52 8.35
CA MET A 113 -2.60 -3.32 7.95
C MET A 113 -1.77 -3.74 9.16
N ILE A 114 -1.48 -2.80 10.08
CA ILE A 114 -0.71 -3.09 11.30
C ILE A 114 -1.44 -4.12 12.16
N GLU A 115 -2.75 -3.98 12.35
CA GLU A 115 -3.55 -4.95 13.10
C GLU A 115 -3.54 -6.33 12.42
N GLY A 116 -3.69 -6.35 11.09
CA GLY A 116 -3.58 -7.57 10.28
C GLY A 116 -2.24 -8.27 10.47
N TYR A 117 -1.12 -7.55 10.34
CA TYR A 117 0.22 -8.11 10.54
C TYR A 117 0.43 -8.61 11.97
N LYS A 118 -0.02 -7.87 12.99
CA LYS A 118 0.06 -8.30 14.39
C LYS A 118 -0.71 -9.60 14.62
N LYS A 119 -1.89 -9.74 14.03
CA LYS A 119 -2.69 -10.97 14.10
C LYS A 119 -1.96 -12.15 13.43
N PHE A 120 -1.47 -11.98 12.20
CA PHE A 120 -0.74 -13.04 11.49
C PHE A 120 0.57 -13.42 12.19
N PHE A 121 1.27 -12.44 12.76
CA PHE A 121 2.47 -12.65 13.57
C PHE A 121 2.18 -13.54 14.78
N GLU A 122 1.14 -13.25 15.56
CA GLU A 122 0.75 -14.05 16.72
C GLU A 122 0.27 -15.46 16.33
N GLU A 123 -0.46 -15.59 15.23
CA GLU A 123 -0.86 -16.90 14.69
C GLU A 123 0.35 -17.75 14.29
N LYS A 124 1.37 -17.17 13.64
CA LYS A 124 2.60 -17.89 13.29
C LYS A 124 3.45 -18.23 14.49
N LYS A 125 3.54 -17.33 15.48
CA LYS A 125 4.26 -17.58 16.73
C LYS A 125 3.66 -18.76 17.50
N LYS A 126 2.32 -18.87 17.56
CA LYS A 126 1.62 -20.03 18.14
C LYS A 126 1.93 -21.33 17.40
N LYS A 127 1.99 -21.29 16.06
CA LYS A 127 2.37 -22.47 15.25
C LYS A 127 3.81 -22.93 15.51
N ILE A 128 4.75 -22.00 15.71
CA ILE A 128 6.14 -22.30 16.10
C ILE A 128 6.21 -22.91 17.49
N LEU A 129 5.40 -22.43 18.44
CA LEU A 129 5.44 -22.96 19.80
C LEU A 129 4.92 -24.40 19.86
N ASN A 130 3.97 -24.75 18.99
CA ASN A 130 3.30 -26.05 18.97
C ASN A 130 3.98 -27.10 18.08
N ASN A 131 4.91 -26.72 17.20
CA ASN A 131 5.61 -27.59 16.25
C ASN A 131 7.11 -27.26 16.22
N ASP A 132 7.98 -28.23 15.90
CA ASP A 132 9.40 -27.94 15.64
C ASP A 132 9.51 -26.96 14.43
N PRO A 133 10.06 -25.75 14.59
CA PRO A 133 9.92 -24.71 13.58
C PRO A 133 10.76 -24.99 12.34
N LEU A 134 10.07 -25.20 11.21
CA LEU A 134 10.69 -25.10 9.88
C LEU A 134 11.33 -23.71 9.71
N GLN A 135 12.53 -23.65 9.14
CA GLN A 135 13.28 -22.41 8.87
C GLN A 135 12.46 -21.37 8.07
N SER A 136 11.55 -21.82 7.21
CA SER A 136 10.60 -20.97 6.48
C SER A 136 9.63 -20.23 7.41
N THR A 137 9.25 -20.83 8.53
CA THR A 137 8.36 -20.23 9.54
C THR A 137 9.08 -19.11 10.28
N LEU A 138 10.35 -19.33 10.66
CA LEU A 138 11.18 -18.31 11.31
C LEU A 138 11.42 -17.10 10.40
N ARG A 139 11.81 -17.32 9.14
CA ARG A 139 11.99 -16.23 8.15
C ARG A 139 10.71 -15.41 7.97
N SER A 140 9.55 -16.08 8.03
CA SER A 140 8.28 -15.37 7.91
C SER A 140 7.90 -14.54 9.14
N VAL A 141 8.38 -14.90 10.33
CA VAL A 141 8.20 -14.09 11.55
C VAL A 141 9.06 -12.84 11.49
N GLU A 142 10.29 -12.94 10.99
CA GLU A 142 11.17 -11.79 10.75
C GLU A 142 10.57 -10.85 9.71
N SER A 143 10.08 -11.39 8.59
CA SER A 143 9.36 -10.61 7.57
C SER A 143 8.19 -9.81 8.15
N TYR A 144 7.35 -10.42 8.99
CA TYR A 144 6.25 -9.68 9.61
C TYR A 144 6.70 -8.59 10.58
N LYS A 145 7.84 -8.76 11.27
CA LYS A 145 8.39 -7.67 12.11
C LYS A 145 8.83 -6.49 11.26
N GLU A 146 9.47 -6.76 10.12
CA GLU A 146 9.87 -5.75 9.15
C GLU A 146 8.64 -5.04 8.57
N ASP A 147 7.62 -5.79 8.14
CA ASP A 147 6.36 -5.23 7.62
C ASP A 147 5.68 -4.32 8.64
N ILE A 148 5.61 -4.74 9.91
CA ILE A 148 5.06 -3.93 11.01
C ILE A 148 5.89 -2.66 11.19
N ALA A 149 7.22 -2.78 11.29
CA ALA A 149 8.09 -1.64 11.54
C ALA A 149 8.03 -0.60 10.42
N CYS A 150 8.05 -1.03 9.15
CA CYS A 150 7.93 -0.15 7.99
C CYS A 150 6.57 0.55 7.96
N THR A 151 5.49 -0.19 8.22
CA THR A 151 4.13 0.38 8.23
C THR A 151 3.93 1.35 9.40
N GLU A 152 4.43 1.02 10.60
CA GLU A 152 4.41 1.91 11.77
C GLU A 152 5.25 3.17 11.53
N TYR A 153 6.39 3.07 10.83
CA TYR A 153 7.19 4.22 10.45
C TYR A 153 6.41 5.16 9.52
N VAL A 154 5.83 4.65 8.43
CA VAL A 154 5.03 5.46 7.49
C VAL A 154 3.83 6.10 8.18
N ARG A 155 3.15 5.34 9.05
CA ARG A 155 2.09 5.88 9.91
C ARG A 155 2.58 7.01 10.80
N GLY A 156 3.73 6.86 11.43
CA GLY A 156 4.36 7.89 12.25
C GLY A 156 4.62 9.17 11.46
N GLN A 157 5.19 9.05 10.25
CA GLN A 157 5.42 10.18 9.35
C GLN A 157 4.11 10.90 9.00
N LEU A 158 3.04 10.17 8.68
CA LEU A 158 1.73 10.75 8.38
C LEU A 158 1.15 11.53 9.57
N LEU A 159 1.36 11.05 10.80
CA LEU A 159 0.89 11.71 12.01
C LEU A 159 1.64 13.01 12.31
N LEU A 160 2.93 13.08 11.95
CA LEU A 160 3.78 14.26 12.12
C LEU A 160 3.49 15.37 11.10
N LEU A 161 2.77 15.08 10.02
CA LEU A 161 2.38 16.10 9.04
C LEU A 161 1.45 17.15 9.68
N PRO A 162 1.75 18.46 9.50
CA PRO A 162 0.87 19.52 9.95
C PRO A 162 -0.50 19.42 9.28
N GLN A 163 -1.59 19.71 10.00
CA GLN A 163 -2.93 19.74 9.41
C GLN A 163 -3.04 20.70 8.22
N GLU A 164 -2.24 21.77 8.21
CA GLU A 164 -2.24 22.85 7.20
C GLU A 164 -1.64 22.44 5.85
N VAL A 165 -0.79 21.41 5.79
CA VAL A 165 -0.17 20.92 4.54
C VAL A 165 -1.17 20.07 3.71
N ILE A 166 -2.26 19.62 4.34
CA ILE A 166 -3.18 18.61 3.80
C ILE A 166 -4.35 19.27 3.02
N SER A 167 -4.54 20.58 3.15
CA SER A 167 -5.58 21.35 2.43
C SER A 167 -5.12 21.92 1.09
N ILE A 168 -3.84 21.80 0.72
CA ILE A 168 -3.27 22.41 -0.51
C ILE A 168 -3.36 21.47 -1.72
N GLY A 169 -3.79 20.21 -1.54
CA GLY A 169 -4.01 19.25 -2.64
C GLY A 169 -5.17 19.60 -3.59
N TYR A 170 -5.89 20.70 -3.34
CA TYR A 170 -6.86 21.31 -4.26
C TYR A 170 -6.26 22.56 -4.92
N ARG A 171 -5.38 22.39 -5.89
CA ARG A 171 -5.14 23.37 -6.97
C ARG A 171 -4.81 22.67 -8.27
#